data_AF-A0A9J5X9T2-F1
#
_entry.id   AF-A0A9J5X9T2-F1
#
_cell.length_a   1.000
_cell.length_b   1.000
_cell.length_c   1.000
_cell.angle_alpha   90.00
_cell.angle_beta   90.00
_cell.angle_gamma   90.00
#
_symmetry.space_group_name_H-M   'P 1'
#
loop_
_entity.id
_entity.type
_entity.pdbx_description
1 polymer ?
#
loop_
_entity_poly.entity_id
_entity_poly.type
_entity_poly.pdbx_seq_one_letter_code
_entity_poly.pdbx_strand_id
1 'polypeptide(L)'
;MIHVECYYAEIFVGECYYAEVFAGECYYVEVITGKCYYAKVFAGECYYAEVFASECYYVKVFVGGCYDVDDFTNECYDADVFTGECYNAEVFVSECNHAKVFAGECYRADGK
;
A
#
# COMPACT_ATOMS: atom_id res chain seq x y z
N MET A 1 -11.73 -15.92 -0.42
CA MET A 1 -12.32 -14.81 -1.17
C MET A 1 -13.52 -14.34 -0.37
N ILE A 2 -13.29 -13.43 0.56
CA ILE A 2 -14.36 -12.76 1.31
C ILE A 2 -14.45 -11.39 0.66
N HIS A 3 -15.53 -11.12 -0.05
CA HIS A 3 -15.87 -9.77 -0.50
C HIS A 3 -16.39 -9.04 0.73
N VAL A 4 -15.55 -8.21 1.34
CA VAL A 4 -15.98 -7.29 2.39
C VAL A 4 -16.22 -5.98 1.68
N GLU A 5 -17.48 -5.62 1.46
CA GLU A 5 -17.86 -4.24 1.18
C GLU A 5 -17.76 -3.46 2.49
N CYS A 6 -16.94 -2.41 2.53
CA CYS A 6 -16.74 -1.63 3.74
C CYS A 6 -16.71 -0.13 3.49
N TYR A 7 -17.09 0.64 4.51
CA TYR A 7 -16.86 2.08 4.46
C TYR A 7 -15.42 2.43 4.86
N TYR A 8 -14.89 1.73 5.86
CA TYR A 8 -13.55 1.95 6.41
C TYR A 8 -12.95 0.62 6.81
N ALA A 9 -11.72 0.35 6.38
CA ALA A 9 -10.90 -0.76 6.84
C ALA A 9 -9.59 -0.21 7.39
N GLU A 10 -9.30 -0.50 8.65
CA GLU A 10 -8.06 -0.11 9.33
C GLU A 10 -7.40 -1.37 9.88
N ILE A 11 -6.16 -1.61 9.47
CA ILE A 11 -5.41 -2.79 9.86
C ILE A 11 -4.08 -2.36 10.47
N PHE A 12 -3.82 -2.85 11.68
CA PHE A 12 -2.54 -2.69 12.36
C PHE A 12 -1.80 -4.01 12.41
N VAL A 13 -0.57 -4.02 11.92
CA VAL A 13 0.36 -5.14 12.06
C VAL A 13 1.58 -4.67 12.85
N GLY A 14 1.83 -5.32 13.98
CA GLY A 14 3.00 -5.05 14.82
C GLY A 14 4.27 -5.71 14.28
N GLU A 15 5.12 -6.19 15.18
CA GLU A 15 6.34 -6.89 14.81
C GLU A 15 6.04 -8.29 14.25
N CYS A 16 6.50 -8.57 13.03
CA CYS A 16 6.30 -9.87 12.40
C CYS A 16 7.40 -10.21 11.39
N TYR A 17 7.51 -11.47 11.00
CA TYR A 17 8.37 -11.83 9.87
C TYR A 17 7.66 -11.54 8.54
N TYR A 18 6.37 -11.84 8.45
CA TYR A 18 5.57 -11.69 7.25
C TYR A 18 4.19 -11.13 7.61
N ALA A 19 3.82 -10.00 6.99
CA ALA A 19 2.51 -9.40 7.04
C ALA A 19 1.86 -9.48 5.65
N GLU A 20 0.65 -10.03 5.59
CA GLU A 20 -0.17 -9.98 4.38
C GLU A 20 -1.58 -9.50 4.73
N VAL A 21 -2.00 -8.41 4.09
CA VAL A 21 -3.28 -7.75 4.33
C VAL A 21 -4.07 -7.72 3.03
N PHE A 22 -5.35 -8.06 3.11
CA PHE A 22 -6.29 -7.99 2.00
C PHE A 22 -7.50 -7.14 2.39
N ALA A 23 -7.69 -6.05 1.68
CA ALA A 23 -8.91 -5.25 1.70
C ALA A 23 -9.65 -5.45 0.37
N GLY A 24 -10.96 -5.70 0.45
CA GLY A 24 -11.84 -5.91 -0.70
C GLY A 24 -12.26 -4.59 -1.32
N GLU A 25 -13.56 -4.39 -1.45
CA GLU A 25 -14.15 -3.14 -1.94
C GLU A 25 -14.45 -2.23 -0.75
N CYS A 26 -13.72 -1.12 -0.63
CA CYS A 26 -13.86 -0.23 0.52
C CYS A 26 -13.78 1.23 0.12
N TYR A 27 -14.55 2.12 0.75
CA TYR A 27 -14.36 3.55 0.48
C TYR A 27 -12.97 4.01 0.91
N TYR A 28 -12.51 3.58 2.09
CA TYR A 28 -11.18 3.91 2.60
C TYR A 28 -10.50 2.68 3.20
N VAL A 29 -9.22 2.51 2.89
CA VAL A 29 -8.34 1.45 3.41
C VAL A 29 -7.10 2.10 4.00
N GLU A 30 -6.78 1.79 5.25
CA GLU A 30 -5.54 2.17 5.91
C GLU A 30 -4.86 0.94 6.51
N VAL A 31 -3.59 0.78 6.18
CA VAL A 31 -2.76 -0.32 6.68
C VAL A 31 -1.50 0.23 7.32
N ILE A 32 -1.35 0.01 8.62
CA ILE A 32 -0.18 0.43 9.38
C ILE A 32 0.62 -0.81 9.76
N THR A 33 1.85 -0.90 9.25
CA THR A 33 2.80 -1.97 9.53
C THR A 33 4.01 -1.43 10.30
N GLY A 34 4.28 -2.06 11.45
CA GLY A 34 5.46 -1.81 12.26
C GLY A 34 6.71 -2.49 11.69
N LYS A 35 7.47 -3.19 12.55
CA LYS A 35 8.70 -3.87 12.14
C LYS A 35 8.39 -5.16 11.40
N CYS A 36 8.85 -5.29 10.16
CA CYS A 36 8.63 -6.50 9.40
C CYS A 36 9.79 -6.89 8.49
N TYR A 37 9.90 -8.18 8.14
CA TYR A 37 10.80 -8.56 7.05
C TYR A 37 10.10 -8.42 5.69
N TYR A 38 8.81 -8.77 5.62
CA TYR A 38 7.97 -8.57 4.44
C TYR A 38 6.61 -8.00 4.85
N ALA A 39 6.19 -6.91 4.19
CA ALA A 39 4.82 -6.40 4.19
C ALA A 39 4.24 -6.51 2.79
N LYS A 40 3.02 -7.05 2.70
CA LYS A 40 2.29 -7.18 1.45
C LYS A 40 0.84 -6.75 1.65
N VAL A 41 0.40 -5.76 0.91
CA VAL A 41 -0.94 -5.20 1.00
C VAL A 41 -1.64 -5.35 -0.34
N PHE A 42 -2.87 -5.82 -0.31
CA PHE A 42 -3.78 -5.84 -1.44
C PHE A 42 -5.01 -5.01 -1.12
N ALA A 43 -5.31 -4.02 -1.95
CA ALA A 43 -6.58 -3.32 -1.97
C ALA A 43 -7.28 -3.59 -3.30
N GLY A 44 -8.57 -3.92 -3.24
CA GLY A 44 -9.42 -4.12 -4.41
C GLY A 44 -9.81 -2.78 -5.04
N GLU A 45 -11.12 -2.51 -5.06
CA GLU A 45 -11.66 -1.22 -5.47
C GLU A 45 -11.80 -0.30 -4.26
N CYS A 46 -11.29 0.92 -4.35
CA CYS A 46 -11.44 1.89 -3.27
C CYS A 46 -11.53 3.34 -3.72
N TYR A 47 -11.84 4.22 -2.80
CA TYR A 47 -11.68 5.65 -3.07
C TYR A 47 -10.31 6.11 -2.56
N TYR A 48 -9.88 5.63 -1.39
CA TYR A 48 -8.57 5.89 -0.81
C TYR A 48 -7.90 4.61 -0.31
N ALA A 49 -6.61 4.44 -0.62
CA ALA A 49 -5.75 3.44 -0.01
C ALA A 49 -4.48 4.10 0.56
N GLU A 50 -4.28 3.99 1.86
CA GLU A 50 -3.10 4.49 2.57
C GLU A 50 -2.34 3.32 3.22
N VAL A 51 -1.04 3.27 2.99
CA VAL A 51 -0.14 2.28 3.60
C VAL A 51 0.97 3.02 4.32
N PHE A 52 1.20 2.65 5.59
CA PHE A 52 2.31 3.14 6.40
C PHE A 52 3.17 1.95 6.80
N ALA A 53 4.45 1.97 6.43
CA ALA A 53 5.43 0.95 6.83
C ALA A 53 6.63 1.61 7.52
N SER A 54 6.88 1.27 8.78
CA SER A 54 7.94 1.95 9.55
C SER A 54 9.34 1.35 9.32
N GLU A 55 9.50 0.05 9.55
CA GLU A 55 10.80 -0.65 9.47
C GLU A 55 10.58 -2.00 8.80
N CYS A 56 10.40 -1.98 7.48
CA CYS A 56 10.08 -3.16 6.71
C CYS A 56 11.14 -3.41 5.64
N TYR A 57 11.78 -4.58 5.66
CA TYR A 57 12.84 -4.84 4.69
C TYR A 57 12.30 -4.85 3.25
N TYR A 58 11.11 -5.43 3.04
CA TYR A 58 10.38 -5.35 1.78
C TYR A 58 8.94 -4.90 2.00
N VAL A 59 8.47 -3.94 1.20
CA VAL A 59 7.08 -3.48 1.15
C VAL A 59 6.55 -3.67 -0.27
N LYS A 60 5.37 -4.30 -0.38
CA LYS A 60 4.66 -4.44 -1.66
C LYS A 60 3.20 -4.07 -1.50
N VAL A 61 2.75 -3.08 -2.27
CA VAL A 61 1.36 -2.65 -2.28
C VAL A 61 0.78 -2.93 -3.67
N PHE A 62 -0.37 -3.59 -3.71
CA PHE A 62 -1.12 -3.88 -4.92
C PHE A 62 -2.51 -3.28 -4.80
N VAL A 63 -2.84 -2.37 -5.70
CA VAL A 63 -4.14 -1.70 -5.75
C VAL A 63 -4.79 -1.98 -7.09
N GLY A 64 -6.00 -2.53 -7.07
CA GLY A 64 -6.76 -2.84 -8.28
C GLY A 64 -7.27 -1.58 -8.97
N GLY A 65 -8.07 -0.80 -8.25
CA GLY A 65 -8.58 0.47 -8.74
C GLY A 65 -8.94 1.40 -7.60
N CYS A 66 -8.24 2.53 -7.46
CA CYS A 66 -8.56 3.51 -6.43
C CYS A 66 -8.39 4.93 -6.91
N TYR A 67 -9.16 5.87 -6.36
CA TYR A 67 -9.02 7.26 -6.74
C TYR A 67 -7.64 7.79 -6.32
N ASP A 68 -7.27 7.66 -5.04
CA ASP A 68 -5.93 8.00 -4.54
C ASP A 68 -5.26 6.81 -3.83
N VAL A 69 -3.95 6.65 -4.03
CA VAL A 69 -3.09 5.62 -3.42
C VAL A 69 -1.85 6.28 -2.85
N ASP A 70 -1.66 6.18 -1.53
CA ASP A 70 -0.47 6.70 -0.86
C ASP A 70 0.27 5.58 -0.11
N ASP A 71 1.57 5.48 -0.34
CA ASP A 71 2.48 4.61 0.43
C ASP A 71 3.56 5.43 1.12
N PHE A 72 3.61 5.34 2.43
CA PHE A 72 4.57 6.00 3.30
C PHE A 72 5.47 4.94 3.92
N THR A 73 6.63 4.72 3.32
CA THR A 73 7.61 3.75 3.81
C THR A 73 8.84 4.49 4.36
N ASN A 74 9.15 4.30 5.65
CA ASN A 74 10.27 4.99 6.27
C ASN A 74 11.60 4.25 6.00
N GLU A 75 11.86 3.13 6.68
CA GLU A 75 13.10 2.36 6.50
C GLU A 75 12.83 1.06 5.73
N CYS A 76 13.47 0.90 4.57
CA CYS A 76 13.32 -0.32 3.76
C CYS A 76 14.51 -0.67 2.85
N TYR A 77 14.51 -1.90 2.33
CA TYR A 77 15.38 -2.26 1.22
C TYR A 77 14.68 -2.07 -0.14
N ASP A 78 13.41 -2.46 -0.24
CA ASP A 78 12.62 -2.29 -1.46
C ASP A 78 11.17 -1.94 -1.10
N ALA A 79 10.62 -0.94 -1.80
CA ALA A 79 9.22 -0.57 -1.76
C ALA A 79 8.67 -0.56 -3.20
N ASP A 80 7.80 -1.52 -3.52
CA ASP A 80 7.13 -1.58 -4.82
C ASP A 80 5.63 -1.31 -4.65
N VAL A 81 5.12 -0.31 -5.35
CA VAL A 81 3.68 -0.05 -5.45
C VAL A 81 3.20 -0.35 -6.87
N PHE A 82 2.19 -1.20 -6.96
CA PHE A 82 1.51 -1.57 -8.20
C PHE A 82 0.08 -1.06 -8.12
N THR A 83 -0.29 -0.19 -9.04
CA THR A 83 -1.65 0.35 -9.11
C THR A 83 -2.22 0.14 -10.52
N GLY A 84 -3.47 -0.30 -10.59
CA GLY A 84 -4.22 -0.46 -11.83
C GLY A 84 -4.75 0.88 -12.33
N GLU A 85 -6.05 1.12 -12.13
CA GLU A 85 -6.72 2.38 -12.48
C GLU A 85 -6.66 3.35 -11.30
N CYS A 86 -6.15 4.57 -11.51
CA CYS A 86 -6.15 5.58 -10.46
C CYS A 86 -6.18 7.04 -10.91
N TYR A 87 -6.51 7.96 -10.00
CA TYR A 87 -6.32 9.39 -10.25
C TYR A 87 -4.93 9.83 -9.78
N ASN A 88 -4.55 9.55 -8.53
CA ASN A 88 -3.16 9.72 -8.07
C ASN A 88 -2.61 8.46 -7.42
N ALA A 89 -1.31 8.25 -7.58
CA ALA A 89 -0.51 7.37 -6.76
C ALA A 89 0.76 8.10 -6.31
N GLU A 90 0.95 8.27 -5.01
CA GLU A 90 2.15 8.88 -4.44
C GLU A 90 2.86 7.89 -3.52
N VAL A 91 4.17 7.75 -3.72
CA VAL A 91 5.04 6.94 -2.84
C VAL A 91 6.08 7.85 -2.22
N PHE A 92 6.11 7.83 -0.89
CA PHE A 92 7.01 8.60 -0.07
C PHE A 92 7.94 7.64 0.66
N VAL A 93 9.20 7.64 0.24
CA VAL A 93 10.25 6.93 0.95
C VAL A 93 11.28 7.87 1.58
N SER A 94 11.78 7.52 2.75
CA SER A 94 12.85 8.28 3.41
C SER A 94 14.19 7.55 3.31
N GLU A 95 14.30 6.36 3.88
CA GLU A 95 15.51 5.53 3.97
C GLU A 95 15.28 4.18 3.30
N CYS A 96 15.02 4.22 1.98
CA CYS A 96 14.86 3.05 1.14
C CYS A 96 15.97 2.93 0.10
N ASN A 97 16.49 1.72 -0.10
CA ASN A 97 17.48 1.48 -1.15
C ASN A 97 16.84 1.55 -2.55
N HIS A 98 15.60 1.07 -2.67
CA HIS A 98 14.81 1.13 -3.90
C HIS A 98 13.36 1.45 -3.57
N ALA A 99 12.76 2.29 -4.41
CA ALA A 99 11.33 2.58 -4.41
C ALA A 99 10.85 2.69 -5.85
N LYS A 100 9.76 1.99 -6.18
CA LYS A 100 9.21 1.96 -7.54
C LYS A 100 7.70 2.04 -7.51
N VAL A 101 7.18 2.78 -8.47
CA VAL A 101 5.75 2.87 -8.75
C VAL A 101 5.50 2.31 -10.14
N PHE A 102 4.64 1.32 -10.21
CA PHE A 102 4.15 0.72 -11.44
C PHE A 102 2.67 1.05 -11.57
N ALA A 103 2.37 2.03 -12.41
CA ALA A 103 1.00 2.45 -12.66
C ALA A 103 0.50 1.96 -14.02
N GLY A 104 -0.73 1.44 -14.03
CA GLY A 104 -1.49 1.17 -15.23
C GLY A 104 -2.09 2.45 -15.80
N GLU A 105 -3.40 2.61 -15.67
CA GLU A 105 -4.15 3.79 -16.10
C GLU A 105 -4.28 4.78 -14.94
N CYS A 106 -3.19 5.50 -14.65
CA CYS A 106 -3.19 6.54 -13.63
C CYS A 106 -2.99 7.93 -14.21
N TYR A 107 -3.78 8.90 -13.75
CA TYR A 107 -3.62 10.29 -14.18
C TYR A 107 -2.29 10.88 -13.68
N ARG A 108 -1.88 10.54 -12.45
CA ARG A 108 -0.57 10.89 -11.89
C ARG A 108 -0.01 9.75 -11.05
N ALA A 109 1.28 9.48 -11.22
CA ALA A 109 2.02 8.51 -10.42
C ALA A 109 3.42 9.04 -10.15
N ASP A 110 3.72 9.35 -8.89
CA ASP A 110 5.01 9.88 -8.45
C ASP A 110 5.58 9.01 -7.34
N GLY A 111 6.88 8.72 -7.40
CA GLY A 111 7.63 8.11 -6.29
C GLY A 111 8.81 9.00 -5.93
N LYS A 112 8.94 9.36 -4.66
CA LYS A 112 10.09 10.08 -4.10
C LYS A 112 10.82 9.23 -3.11
#